data_AF-A0A522K0A2-F1
#
_entry.id   AF-A0A522K0A2-F1
#
_cell.length_a   1.000
_cell.length_b   1.000
_cell.length_c   1.000
_cell.angle_alpha   90.00
_cell.angle_beta   90.00
_cell.angle_gamma   90.00
#
_symmetry.space_group_name_H-M   'P 1'
#
loop_
_entity.id
_entity.type
_entity.pdbx_description
1 polymer ?
#
loop_
_entity_poly.entity_id
_entity_poly.type
_entity_poly.pdbx_seq_one_letter_code
_entity_poly.pdbx_strand_id
1 'polypeptide(L)'
;MPWQSTLAEPARSLMTNAQALQNDTVLEAQFIPGFPLADIYDSGPSVLVYASNQESANQAAYRLHQGVMQAKPAFDDRLYSIGDALAWPAPGRCVILADTQDNPGGGGSGDTTDLLHALLRHKIRHACAGIVCDPAFAAAAHAAGVGQTLTQGLGGHSGVGAPSLTTPFTVVALGDGKFTGTGPFYLGCRMDLGPMALVRAQGLDIVVSSRKQQAADRAMFRHVSAEPADYEVLVLKSTVHFRADFASLADDIRMVEAPGVNTADLHALHYRHLRPGVEIL
;
A
#
# COMPACT_ATOMS: atom_id res chain seq x y z
N MET A 1 1.35 12.13 7.21
CA MET A 1 1.84 11.00 6.37
C MET A 1 1.16 9.65 6.66
N PRO A 2 0.20 9.20 5.83
CA PRO A 2 -0.48 7.91 5.97
C PRO A 2 0.38 6.67 5.65
N TRP A 3 1.62 6.83 5.17
CA TRP A 3 2.50 5.73 4.77
C TRP A 3 3.59 5.35 5.78
N GLN A 4 3.52 5.90 6.99
CA GLN A 4 4.47 5.60 8.05
C GLN A 4 4.35 4.12 8.49
N SER A 5 5.49 3.48 8.80
CA SER A 5 5.50 2.14 9.41
C SER A 5 6.39 2.08 10.66
N THR A 6 6.08 1.18 11.59
CA THR A 6 6.94 0.89 12.76
C THR A 6 8.29 0.26 12.39
N LEU A 7 8.50 -0.05 11.10
CA LEU A 7 9.78 -0.46 10.53
C LEU A 7 10.65 0.73 10.13
N ALA A 8 10.19 1.97 10.27
CA ALA A 8 10.95 3.17 9.92
C ALA A 8 10.89 4.21 11.03
N GLU A 9 11.89 5.08 11.05
CA GLU A 9 11.84 6.27 11.91
C GLU A 9 10.78 7.26 11.40
N PRO A 10 10.21 8.10 12.28
CA PRO A 10 10.43 8.13 13.72
C PRO A 10 9.53 7.16 14.52
N ALA A 11 8.54 6.50 13.92
CA ALA A 11 7.61 5.69 14.72
C ALA A 11 8.27 4.46 15.35
N ARG A 12 9.32 3.89 14.74
CA ARG A 12 10.09 2.82 15.37
C ARG A 12 10.62 3.25 16.75
N SER A 13 11.31 4.39 16.81
CA SER A 13 11.79 4.93 18.08
C SER A 13 10.65 5.30 19.03
N LEU A 14 9.57 5.91 18.54
CA LEU A 14 8.42 6.26 19.39
C LEU A 14 7.76 5.02 20.03
N MET A 15 7.59 3.94 19.28
CA MET A 15 7.05 2.68 19.79
C MET A 15 8.00 2.03 20.80
N THR A 16 9.30 2.02 20.51
CA THR A 16 10.34 1.49 21.41
C THR A 16 10.38 2.28 22.72
N ASN A 17 10.31 3.62 22.64
CA ASN A 17 10.29 4.50 23.80
C ASN A 17 9.02 4.31 24.64
N ALA A 18 7.88 4.07 24.00
CA ALA A 18 6.64 3.72 24.70
C ALA A 18 6.79 2.42 25.50
N GLN A 19 7.31 1.36 24.87
CA GLN A 19 7.57 0.08 25.54
C GLN A 19 8.57 0.23 26.70
N ALA A 20 9.63 1.02 26.53
CA ALA A 20 10.66 1.22 27.55
C ALA A 20 10.15 1.93 28.83
N LEU A 21 8.99 2.59 28.79
CA LEU A 21 8.39 3.20 29.98
C LEU A 21 7.61 2.18 30.83
N GLN A 22 7.30 1.00 30.28
CA GLN A 22 6.48 0.00 30.97
C GLN A 22 7.27 -0.73 32.07
N ASN A 23 6.64 -0.92 33.23
CA ASN A 23 7.19 -1.58 34.43
C ASN A 23 6.06 -1.93 35.42
N ASP A 24 6.39 -2.42 36.62
CA ASP A 24 5.40 -2.81 37.66
C ASP A 24 4.43 -1.69 38.07
N THR A 25 4.79 -0.42 37.85
CA THR A 25 3.95 0.75 38.12
C THR A 25 3.23 1.25 36.87
N VAL A 26 3.94 1.36 35.73
CA VAL A 26 3.37 1.75 34.43
C VAL A 26 3.08 0.49 33.63
N LEU A 27 1.85 0.02 33.73
CA LEU A 27 1.43 -1.27 33.18
C LEU A 27 1.38 -1.28 31.65
N GLU A 28 1.01 -0.15 31.05
CA GLU A 28 0.90 -0.01 29.60
C GLU A 28 1.24 1.43 29.20
N ALA A 29 1.95 1.59 28.10
CA ALA A 29 2.26 2.88 27.52
C ALA A 29 2.37 2.73 25.99
N GLN A 30 1.58 3.50 25.25
CA GLN A 30 1.47 3.39 23.79
C GLN A 30 1.47 4.76 23.11
N PHE A 31 2.11 4.80 21.94
CA PHE A 31 1.89 5.83 20.93
C PHE A 31 0.91 5.29 19.90
N ILE A 32 -0.17 6.02 19.63
CA ILE A 32 -1.23 5.64 18.70
C ILE A 32 -1.24 6.67 17.57
N PRO A 33 -0.75 6.34 16.36
CA PRO A 33 -0.62 7.31 15.26
C PRO A 33 -1.96 7.86 14.74
N GLY A 34 -3.07 7.16 15.00
CA GLY A 34 -4.40 7.51 14.49
C GLY A 34 -4.59 7.11 13.02
N PHE A 35 -5.71 7.55 12.43
CA PHE A 35 -6.02 7.34 11.01
C PHE A 35 -6.32 8.70 10.36
N PRO A 36 -5.36 9.28 9.60
CA PRO A 36 -5.46 10.67 9.16
C PRO A 36 -6.55 10.91 8.11
N LEU A 37 -7.10 9.88 7.47
CA LEU A 37 -8.17 10.02 6.48
C LEU A 37 -9.57 10.11 7.09
N ALA A 38 -9.71 9.91 8.40
CA ALA A 38 -10.97 10.18 9.07
C ALA A 38 -11.11 11.69 9.31
N ASP A 39 -12.19 12.30 8.83
CA ASP A 39 -12.56 13.67 9.18
C ASP A 39 -13.53 13.66 10.38
N ILE A 40 -12.96 13.40 11.57
CA ILE A 40 -13.69 13.37 12.85
C ILE A 40 -12.93 14.15 13.92
N TYR A 41 -13.62 14.51 15.00
CA TYR A 41 -13.06 15.28 16.10
C TYR A 41 -11.81 14.65 16.72
N ASP A 42 -11.84 13.32 16.89
CA ASP A 42 -10.77 12.55 17.54
C ASP A 42 -9.60 12.19 16.59
N SER A 43 -9.61 12.67 15.34
CA SER A 43 -8.55 12.35 14.39
C SER A 43 -7.21 12.97 14.77
N GLY A 44 -6.19 12.12 14.85
CA GLY A 44 -4.81 12.52 15.08
C GLY A 44 -4.08 11.55 16.01
N PRO A 45 -2.78 11.76 16.21
CA PRO A 45 -2.00 10.93 17.11
C PRO A 45 -2.44 11.12 18.56
N SER A 46 -2.33 10.05 19.35
CA SER A 46 -2.61 10.04 20.79
C SER A 46 -1.53 9.27 21.54
N VAL A 47 -1.41 9.54 22.84
CA VAL A 47 -0.63 8.72 23.77
C VAL A 47 -1.57 8.14 24.81
N LEU A 48 -1.38 6.87 25.15
CA LEU A 48 -2.20 6.16 26.12
C LEU A 48 -1.29 5.54 27.17
N VAL A 49 -1.62 5.75 28.45
CA VAL A 49 -0.85 5.19 29.58
C VAL A 49 -1.80 4.66 30.63
N TYR A 50 -1.59 3.42 31.06
CA TYR A 50 -2.20 2.84 32.25
C TYR A 50 -1.12 2.62 33.31
N ALA A 51 -1.40 3.05 34.55
CA ALA A 51 -0.50 2.89 35.68
C ALA A 51 -1.28 2.62 36.97
N SER A 52 -0.59 2.14 38.00
CA SER A 52 -1.17 1.86 39.32
C SER A 52 -1.58 3.12 40.09
N ASN A 53 -1.10 4.29 39.68
CA ASN A 53 -1.47 5.58 40.24
C ASN A 53 -1.41 6.70 39.18
N GLN A 54 -2.17 7.78 39.42
CA GLN A 54 -2.31 8.89 38.47
C GLN A 54 -1.01 9.65 38.23
N GLU A 55 -0.14 9.79 39.24
CA GLU A 55 1.11 10.52 39.11
C GLU A 55 2.05 9.84 38.12
N SER A 56 2.25 8.54 38.25
CA SER A 56 3.06 7.74 37.33
C SER A 56 2.47 7.73 35.92
N ALA A 57 1.14 7.64 35.78
CA ALA A 57 0.47 7.74 34.49
C ALA A 57 0.76 9.08 33.80
N ASN A 58 0.59 10.20 34.52
CA ASN A 58 0.82 11.54 34.00
C ASN A 58 2.28 11.76 33.61
N GLN A 59 3.23 11.30 34.42
CA GLN A 59 4.66 11.45 34.14
C GLN A 59 5.07 10.67 32.87
N ALA A 60 4.60 9.43 32.72
CA ALA A 60 4.88 8.63 31.53
C ALA A 60 4.20 9.19 30.28
N ALA A 61 2.93 9.62 30.38
CA ALA A 61 2.21 10.24 29.28
C ALA A 61 2.88 11.54 28.82
N TYR A 62 3.34 12.38 29.76
CA TYR A 62 4.08 13.59 29.45
C TYR A 62 5.40 13.29 28.71
N ARG A 63 6.17 12.29 29.16
CA ARG A 63 7.40 11.87 28.49
C ARG A 63 7.14 11.40 27.05
N LEU A 64 6.11 10.59 26.82
CA LEU A 64 5.76 10.16 25.46
C LEU A 64 5.31 11.32 24.59
N HIS A 65 4.45 12.17 25.11
CA HIS A 65 4.02 13.37 24.40
C HIS A 65 5.21 14.24 23.97
N GLN A 66 6.17 14.49 24.88
CA GLN A 66 7.39 15.22 24.54
C GLN A 66 8.20 14.54 23.43
N GLY A 67 8.35 13.22 23.49
CA GLY A 67 9.02 12.45 22.43
C GLY A 67 8.33 12.57 21.08
N VAL A 68 7.01 12.48 21.03
CA VAL A 68 6.21 12.68 19.80
C VAL A 68 6.39 14.09 19.25
N MET A 69 6.32 15.12 20.10
CA MET A 69 6.48 16.52 19.68
C MET A 69 7.89 16.81 19.16
N GLN A 70 8.93 16.20 19.73
CA GLN A 70 10.31 16.30 19.24
C GLN A 70 10.52 15.57 17.92
N ALA A 71 9.86 14.42 17.74
CA ALA A 71 9.91 13.64 16.51
C ALA A 71 9.08 14.24 15.37
N LYS A 72 8.20 15.20 15.65
CA LYS A 72 7.28 15.83 14.69
C LYS A 72 7.94 16.22 13.36
N PRO A 73 9.11 16.91 13.33
CA PRO A 73 9.75 17.30 12.06
C PRO A 73 10.35 16.12 11.29
N ALA A 74 10.55 14.96 11.92
CA ALA A 74 11.08 13.76 11.27
C ALA A 74 10.00 12.96 10.55
N PHE A 75 8.72 13.31 10.68
CA PHE A 75 7.66 12.80 9.84
C PHE A 75 7.63 13.54 8.49
N ASP A 76 8.77 13.56 7.79
CA ASP A 76 9.00 14.24 6.50
C ASP A 76 9.65 13.25 5.51
N ASP A 77 8.92 12.17 5.20
CA ASP A 77 9.34 11.17 4.22
C ASP A 77 8.95 11.61 2.81
N ARG A 78 9.77 11.21 1.83
CA ARG A 78 9.53 11.54 0.42
C ARG A 78 8.33 10.77 -0.15
N LEU A 79 7.36 11.53 -0.65
CA LEU A 79 6.34 11.07 -1.57
C LEU A 79 6.80 11.34 -3.02
N TYR A 80 6.82 10.32 -3.87
CA TYR A 80 7.34 10.43 -5.24
C TYR A 80 6.21 10.74 -6.21
N SER A 81 6.43 11.69 -7.12
CA SER A 81 5.59 11.77 -8.34
C SER A 81 5.79 10.50 -9.19
N ILE A 82 4.83 10.17 -10.06
CA ILE A 82 4.97 9.03 -11.00
C ILE A 82 6.28 9.15 -11.81
N GLY A 83 6.61 10.35 -12.29
CA GLY A 83 7.82 10.58 -13.09
C GLY A 83 9.11 10.31 -12.30
N ASP A 84 9.20 10.84 -11.09
CA ASP A 84 10.35 10.63 -10.20
C ASP A 84 10.48 9.17 -9.77
N ALA A 85 9.35 8.51 -9.50
CA ALA A 85 9.30 7.11 -9.10
C ALA A 85 9.82 6.18 -10.21
N LEU A 86 9.64 6.56 -11.47
CA LEU A 86 10.10 5.81 -12.64
C LEU A 86 11.52 6.17 -13.10
N ALA A 87 12.20 7.12 -12.45
CA ALA A 87 13.62 7.37 -12.71
C ALA A 87 14.41 6.07 -12.42
N TRP A 88 14.92 5.45 -13.48
CA TRP A 88 15.37 4.06 -13.45
C TRP A 88 16.58 3.88 -12.51
N PRO A 89 16.54 2.93 -11.57
CA PRO A 89 17.70 2.53 -10.79
C PRO A 89 18.70 1.76 -11.67
N ALA A 90 19.92 1.52 -11.19
CA ALA A 90 20.88 0.71 -11.95
C ALA A 90 20.30 -0.68 -12.32
N PRO A 91 20.65 -1.27 -13.49
CA PRO A 91 20.22 -2.62 -13.87
C PRO A 91 20.46 -3.66 -12.77
N GLY A 92 19.55 -4.64 -12.63
CA GLY A 92 19.67 -5.70 -11.63
C GLY A 92 19.24 -5.32 -10.20
N ARG A 93 18.59 -4.16 -10.01
CA ARG A 93 17.97 -3.78 -8.74
C ARG A 93 16.46 -3.99 -8.80
N CYS A 94 15.89 -4.51 -7.71
CA CYS A 94 14.45 -4.62 -7.55
C CYS A 94 13.89 -3.38 -6.86
N VAL A 95 12.87 -2.75 -7.45
CA VAL A 95 12.19 -1.59 -6.88
C VAL A 95 10.71 -1.85 -6.75
N ILE A 96 10.20 -1.57 -5.55
CA ILE A 96 8.76 -1.58 -5.29
C ILE A 96 8.23 -0.16 -5.39
N LEU A 97 7.24 0.02 -6.25
CA LEU A 97 6.43 1.22 -6.35
C LEU A 97 5.11 0.95 -5.61
N ALA A 98 4.96 1.57 -4.44
CA ALA A 98 3.73 1.48 -3.67
C ALA A 98 2.74 2.52 -4.21
N ASP A 99 1.73 2.05 -4.94
CA ASP A 99 0.59 2.86 -5.39
C ASP A 99 -0.34 3.11 -4.21
N THR A 100 0.08 4.07 -3.38
CA THR A 100 -0.52 4.26 -2.06
C THR A 100 -1.93 4.81 -2.12
N GLN A 101 -2.24 5.66 -3.10
CA GLN A 101 -3.56 6.30 -3.16
C GLN A 101 -4.64 5.38 -3.73
N ASP A 102 -4.23 4.31 -4.43
CA ASP A 102 -5.12 3.24 -4.85
C ASP A 102 -4.89 1.94 -4.07
N ASN A 103 -4.72 2.06 -2.75
CA ASN A 103 -4.66 0.94 -1.82
C ASN A 103 -6.06 0.56 -1.30
N PRO A 104 -6.62 -0.61 -1.66
CA PRO A 104 -7.90 -1.06 -1.13
C PRO A 104 -8.02 -1.15 0.39
N GLY A 105 -6.92 -1.44 1.10
CA GLY A 105 -6.91 -1.51 2.56
C GLY A 105 -7.11 -0.15 3.23
N GLY A 106 -6.80 0.93 2.51
CA GLY A 106 -7.09 2.31 2.91
C GLY A 106 -8.40 2.86 2.30
N GLY A 107 -9.17 2.04 1.59
CA GLY A 107 -10.42 2.45 0.94
C GLY A 107 -10.31 2.71 -0.57
N GLY A 108 -9.12 2.55 -1.17
CA GLY A 108 -8.90 2.60 -2.62
C GLY A 108 -9.82 1.65 -3.41
N SER A 109 -9.97 1.89 -4.71
CA SER A 109 -10.76 1.02 -5.59
C SER A 109 -9.96 -0.20 -6.07
N GLY A 110 -8.64 -0.07 -6.13
CA GLY A 110 -7.71 -1.06 -6.66
C GLY A 110 -7.71 -1.12 -8.19
N ASP A 111 -8.31 -0.15 -8.89
CA ASP A 111 -8.52 -0.19 -10.33
C ASP A 111 -7.88 0.98 -11.10
N THR A 112 -7.17 1.90 -10.45
CA THR A 112 -6.54 3.04 -11.16
C THR A 112 -5.40 2.56 -12.07
N THR A 113 -5.16 3.28 -13.16
CA THR A 113 -4.28 2.81 -14.26
C THR A 113 -3.12 3.74 -14.54
N ASP A 114 -2.99 4.87 -13.85
CA ASP A 114 -1.98 5.91 -14.11
C ASP A 114 -0.55 5.36 -14.14
N LEU A 115 -0.19 4.54 -13.15
CA LEU A 115 1.12 3.88 -13.11
C LEU A 115 1.29 2.88 -14.24
N LEU A 116 0.24 2.17 -14.67
CA LEU A 116 0.30 1.23 -15.78
C LEU A 116 0.56 1.97 -17.11
N HIS A 117 -0.15 3.08 -17.33
CA HIS A 117 0.07 3.96 -18.49
C HIS A 117 1.50 4.50 -18.50
N ALA A 118 2.02 4.91 -17.35
CA ALA A 118 3.37 5.43 -17.23
C ALA A 118 4.43 4.36 -17.50
N LEU A 119 4.29 3.16 -16.91
CA LEU A 119 5.20 2.02 -17.17
C LEU A 119 5.28 1.68 -18.66
N LEU A 120 4.14 1.60 -19.35
CA LEU A 120 4.11 1.31 -20.78
C LEU A 120 4.73 2.43 -21.62
N ARG A 121 4.45 3.70 -21.29
CA ARG A 121 5.01 4.86 -21.98
C ARG A 121 6.54 4.91 -21.87
N HIS A 122 7.07 4.57 -20.69
CA HIS A 122 8.50 4.49 -20.44
C HIS A 122 9.13 3.16 -20.90
N LYS A 123 8.32 2.25 -21.45
CA LYS A 123 8.74 0.91 -21.93
C LYS A 123 9.45 0.10 -20.86
N ILE A 124 8.98 0.24 -19.62
CA ILE A 124 9.50 -0.52 -18.49
C ILE A 124 9.16 -2.00 -18.71
N ARG A 125 10.17 -2.86 -18.57
CA ARG A 125 10.09 -4.32 -18.73
C ARG A 125 10.51 -4.99 -17.44
N HIS A 126 10.34 -6.32 -17.37
CA HIS A 126 10.59 -7.10 -16.15
C HIS A 126 9.83 -6.51 -14.96
N ALA A 127 8.60 -6.05 -15.23
CA ALA A 127 7.74 -5.39 -14.28
C ALA A 127 6.45 -6.18 -14.09
N CYS A 128 5.96 -6.24 -12.86
CA CYS A 128 4.66 -6.78 -12.52
C CYS A 128 3.87 -5.75 -11.71
N ALA A 129 2.63 -5.47 -12.12
CA ALA A 129 1.72 -4.62 -11.38
C ALA A 129 0.57 -5.42 -10.81
N GLY A 130 0.20 -5.19 -9.55
CA GLY A 130 -0.94 -5.85 -8.96
C GLY A 130 -1.34 -5.36 -7.57
N ILE A 131 -2.56 -5.68 -7.13
CA ILE A 131 -3.58 -6.39 -7.89
C ILE A 131 -4.57 -5.35 -8.44
N VAL A 132 -4.79 -5.38 -9.75
CA VAL A 132 -5.81 -4.53 -10.38
C VAL A 132 -7.17 -5.21 -10.24
N CYS A 133 -8.13 -4.55 -9.61
CA CYS A 133 -9.49 -5.07 -9.43
C CYS A 133 -10.35 -4.73 -10.65
N ASP A 134 -10.57 -5.72 -11.53
CA ASP A 134 -11.45 -5.58 -12.69
C ASP A 134 -12.20 -6.91 -12.95
N PRO A 135 -13.42 -7.06 -12.37
CA PRO A 135 -14.21 -8.28 -12.49
C PRO A 135 -14.61 -8.60 -13.94
N ALA A 136 -14.92 -7.59 -14.73
CA ALA A 136 -15.32 -7.78 -16.13
C ALA A 136 -14.13 -8.26 -16.97
N PHE A 137 -12.96 -7.66 -16.77
CA PHE A 137 -11.76 -8.06 -17.47
C PHE A 137 -11.30 -9.47 -17.08
N ALA A 138 -11.31 -9.80 -15.79
CA ALA A 138 -10.96 -11.14 -15.32
C ALA A 138 -11.90 -12.21 -15.90
N ALA A 139 -13.22 -11.96 -15.93
CA ALA A 139 -14.19 -12.87 -16.55
C ALA A 139 -13.92 -13.09 -18.05
N ALA A 140 -13.63 -12.02 -18.78
CA ALA A 140 -13.29 -12.10 -20.19
C ALA A 140 -11.94 -12.81 -20.46
N ALA A 141 -10.95 -12.66 -19.57
CA ALA A 141 -9.70 -13.42 -19.63
C ALA A 141 -9.92 -14.93 -19.44
N HIS A 142 -10.79 -15.30 -18.49
CA HIS A 142 -11.20 -16.69 -18.31
C HIS A 142 -11.98 -17.24 -19.52
N ALA A 143 -12.88 -16.45 -20.11
CA ALA A 143 -13.64 -16.85 -21.29
C ALA A 143 -12.77 -17.03 -22.53
N ALA A 144 -11.74 -16.20 -22.71
CA ALA A 144 -10.80 -16.32 -23.82
C ALA A 144 -9.82 -17.49 -23.63
N GLY A 145 -9.28 -17.65 -22.42
CA GLY A 145 -8.30 -18.68 -22.11
C GLY A 145 -6.84 -18.24 -22.31
N VAL A 146 -5.92 -19.03 -21.76
CA VAL A 146 -4.47 -18.79 -21.81
C VAL A 146 -3.97 -18.75 -23.26
N GLY A 147 -3.05 -17.83 -23.55
CA GLY A 147 -2.46 -17.59 -24.87
C GLY A 147 -3.30 -16.70 -25.78
N GLN A 148 -4.56 -16.43 -25.44
CA GLN A 148 -5.40 -15.52 -26.22
C GLN A 148 -5.09 -14.05 -25.94
N THR A 149 -5.46 -13.18 -26.89
CA THR A 149 -5.29 -11.73 -26.78
C THR A 149 -6.63 -11.05 -26.56
N LEU A 150 -6.69 -10.20 -25.55
CA LEU A 150 -7.82 -9.30 -25.26
C LEU A 150 -7.48 -7.89 -25.72
N THR A 151 -8.47 -7.16 -26.22
CA THR A 151 -8.31 -5.75 -26.66
C THR A 151 -9.21 -4.78 -25.90
N GLN A 152 -10.02 -5.28 -24.97
CA GLN A 152 -10.84 -4.46 -24.07
C GLN A 152 -9.96 -3.64 -23.10
N GLY A 153 -10.50 -2.53 -22.60
CA GLY A 153 -9.82 -1.73 -21.59
C GLY A 153 -9.73 -2.45 -20.23
N LEU A 154 -8.63 -2.24 -19.52
CA LEU A 154 -8.38 -2.77 -18.17
C LEU A 154 -8.38 -1.63 -17.13
N GLY A 155 -9.13 -1.79 -16.03
CA GLY A 155 -9.20 -0.85 -14.91
C GLY A 155 -9.91 0.47 -15.27
N GLY A 156 -9.83 1.47 -14.38
CA GLY A 156 -10.36 2.82 -14.57
C GLY A 156 -11.89 2.96 -14.45
N HIS A 157 -12.57 1.96 -13.89
CA HIS A 157 -14.04 1.94 -13.75
C HIS A 157 -14.53 2.86 -12.63
N SER A 158 -13.68 3.14 -11.64
CA SER A 158 -13.95 4.11 -10.56
C SER A 158 -14.06 5.56 -11.05
N GLY A 159 -13.56 5.86 -12.25
CA GLY A 159 -13.50 7.23 -12.79
C GLY A 159 -12.43 8.12 -12.15
N VAL A 160 -11.53 7.54 -11.34
CA VAL A 160 -10.41 8.24 -10.71
C VAL A 160 -9.15 8.07 -11.56
N GLY A 161 -8.46 9.17 -11.85
CA GLY A 161 -7.20 9.16 -12.58
C GLY A 161 -7.36 8.91 -14.07
N ALA A 162 -6.45 8.14 -14.63
CA ALA A 162 -6.42 7.80 -16.04
C ALA A 162 -7.57 6.86 -16.45
N PRO A 163 -8.02 6.89 -17.72
CA PRO A 163 -9.04 5.96 -18.22
C PRO A 163 -8.50 4.52 -18.26
N SER A 164 -9.40 3.57 -18.52
CA SER A 164 -9.06 2.16 -18.77
C SER A 164 -7.88 2.04 -19.72
N LEU A 165 -6.90 1.22 -19.34
CA LEU A 165 -5.73 0.98 -20.16
C LEU A 165 -6.15 0.14 -21.38
N THR A 166 -6.07 0.72 -22.57
CA THR A 166 -6.48 0.07 -23.82
C THR A 166 -5.26 -0.28 -24.66
N THR A 167 -4.89 -1.55 -24.68
CA THR A 167 -3.79 -2.12 -25.47
C THR A 167 -4.03 -3.62 -25.64
N PRO A 168 -3.39 -4.32 -26.59
CA PRO A 168 -3.48 -5.78 -26.64
C PRO A 168 -2.87 -6.42 -25.38
N PHE A 169 -3.64 -7.26 -24.70
CA PHE A 169 -3.22 -8.03 -23.53
C PHE A 169 -3.21 -9.52 -23.85
N THR A 170 -2.08 -10.19 -23.71
CA THR A 170 -2.03 -11.66 -23.79
C THR A 170 -2.34 -12.26 -22.43
N VAL A 171 -3.28 -13.21 -22.37
CA VAL A 171 -3.56 -13.98 -21.15
C VAL A 171 -2.42 -14.97 -20.92
N VAL A 172 -1.65 -14.76 -19.85
CA VAL A 172 -0.47 -15.59 -19.52
C VAL A 172 -0.87 -16.75 -18.62
N ALA A 173 -1.71 -16.48 -17.61
CA ALA A 173 -2.18 -17.49 -16.67
C ALA A 173 -3.55 -17.09 -16.10
N LEU A 174 -4.27 -18.09 -15.60
CA LEU A 174 -5.57 -17.92 -14.96
C LEU A 174 -5.53 -18.57 -13.57
N GLY A 175 -6.21 -17.96 -12.61
CA GLY A 175 -6.41 -18.50 -11.27
C GLY A 175 -7.86 -18.34 -10.83
N ASP A 176 -8.33 -19.19 -9.92
CA ASP A 176 -9.70 -19.15 -9.38
C ASP A 176 -9.88 -18.16 -8.22
N GLY A 177 -8.79 -17.48 -7.82
CA GLY A 177 -8.71 -16.58 -6.67
C GLY A 177 -8.70 -17.21 -5.29
N LYS A 178 -8.68 -18.55 -5.17
CA LYS A 178 -8.75 -19.26 -3.88
C LYS A 178 -7.39 -19.83 -3.50
N PHE A 179 -6.76 -19.22 -2.50
CA PHE A 179 -5.44 -19.62 -2.01
C PHE A 179 -5.30 -19.26 -0.52
N THR A 180 -4.24 -19.76 0.10
CA THR A 180 -3.92 -19.41 1.50
C THR A 180 -2.80 -18.38 1.49
N GLY A 181 -2.97 -17.30 2.28
CA GLY A 181 -1.91 -16.31 2.50
C GLY A 181 -0.71 -16.94 3.21
N THR A 182 0.49 -16.57 2.75
CA THR A 182 1.76 -17.14 3.23
C THR A 182 2.66 -16.10 3.87
N GLY A 183 2.46 -14.82 3.55
CA GLY A 183 3.20 -13.71 4.12
C GLY A 183 2.72 -13.39 5.54
N PRO A 184 3.54 -12.74 6.37
CA PRO A 184 3.23 -12.53 7.79
C PRO A 184 1.91 -11.79 8.04
N PHE A 185 1.49 -10.89 7.14
CA PHE A 185 0.26 -10.11 7.30
C PHE A 185 -1.03 -10.93 7.10
N TYR A 186 -1.03 -11.86 6.13
CA TYR A 186 -2.19 -12.72 5.81
C TYR A 186 -1.93 -14.20 6.12
N LEU A 187 -0.99 -14.50 7.02
CA LEU A 187 -0.56 -15.86 7.29
C LEU A 187 -1.75 -16.75 7.69
N GLY A 188 -2.02 -17.77 6.87
CA GLY A 188 -3.11 -18.72 7.09
C GLY A 188 -4.50 -18.22 6.71
N CYS A 189 -4.66 -16.96 6.26
CA CYS A 189 -5.93 -16.46 5.75
C CYS A 189 -6.33 -17.21 4.48
N ARG A 190 -7.55 -17.75 4.44
CA ARG A 190 -8.14 -18.33 3.22
C ARG A 190 -8.71 -17.21 2.37
N MET A 191 -7.96 -16.85 1.33
CA MET A 191 -8.29 -15.76 0.43
C MET A 191 -9.28 -16.25 -0.63
N ASP A 192 -10.19 -15.36 -1.04
CA ASP A 192 -11.05 -15.56 -2.21
C ASP A 192 -11.19 -14.23 -2.96
N LEU A 193 -10.33 -14.06 -3.98
CA LEU A 193 -10.29 -12.89 -4.84
C LEU A 193 -11.17 -13.04 -6.10
N GLY A 194 -11.96 -14.11 -6.19
CA GLY A 194 -12.69 -14.50 -7.40
C GLY A 194 -11.76 -14.80 -8.59
N PRO A 195 -12.29 -14.98 -9.82
CA PRO A 195 -11.46 -15.20 -10.99
C PRO A 195 -10.32 -14.17 -11.10
N MET A 196 -9.10 -14.69 -11.27
CA MET A 196 -7.88 -13.91 -11.43
C MET A 196 -7.21 -14.26 -12.75
N ALA A 197 -6.44 -13.33 -13.28
CA ALA A 197 -5.62 -13.53 -14.46
C ALA A 197 -4.27 -12.81 -14.33
N LEU A 198 -3.22 -13.43 -14.85
CA LEU A 198 -2.00 -12.73 -15.23
C LEU A 198 -2.11 -12.39 -16.71
N VAL A 199 -2.01 -11.10 -17.05
CA VAL A 199 -1.98 -10.66 -18.44
C VAL A 199 -0.73 -9.85 -18.74
N ARG A 200 -0.28 -9.89 -20.00
CA ARG A 200 0.92 -9.21 -20.45
C ARG A 200 0.60 -8.19 -21.54
N ALA A 201 1.11 -6.97 -21.37
CA ALA A 201 1.08 -5.91 -22.36
C ALA A 201 2.48 -5.33 -22.56
N GLN A 202 3.04 -5.46 -23.76
CA GLN A 202 4.34 -4.85 -24.15
C GLN A 202 5.51 -5.15 -23.17
N GLY A 203 5.48 -6.29 -22.48
CA GLY A 203 6.50 -6.69 -21.49
C GLY A 203 6.21 -6.32 -20.03
N LEU A 204 5.09 -5.64 -19.77
CA LEU A 204 4.52 -5.44 -18.43
C LEU A 204 3.55 -6.58 -18.12
N ASP A 205 3.75 -7.24 -16.99
CA ASP A 205 2.80 -8.18 -16.43
C ASP A 205 1.84 -7.48 -15.47
N ILE A 206 0.56 -7.86 -15.51
CA ILE A 206 -0.49 -7.27 -14.68
C ILE A 206 -1.32 -8.40 -14.08
N VAL A 207 -1.35 -8.45 -12.74
CA VAL A 207 -2.24 -9.35 -11.99
C VAL A 207 -3.59 -8.68 -11.80
N VAL A 208 -4.63 -9.31 -12.33
CA VAL A 208 -6.01 -8.84 -12.27
C VAL A 208 -6.84 -9.76 -11.39
N SER A 209 -7.69 -9.21 -10.54
CA SER A 209 -8.68 -9.95 -9.74
C SER A 209 -10.11 -9.46 -9.97
N SER A 210 -11.07 -10.32 -9.64
CA SER A 210 -12.49 -9.97 -9.67
C SER A 210 -13.01 -9.40 -8.36
N ARG A 211 -12.24 -9.47 -7.30
CA ARG A 211 -12.59 -8.89 -6.00
C ARG A 211 -11.44 -8.06 -5.49
N LYS A 212 -11.82 -6.93 -4.92
CA LYS A 212 -10.92 -5.92 -4.40
C LYS A 212 -10.14 -6.45 -3.19
N GLN A 213 -8.82 -6.32 -3.22
CA GLN A 213 -7.93 -6.72 -2.14
C GLN A 213 -6.62 -5.92 -2.21
N GLN A 214 -6.08 -5.49 -1.07
CA GLN A 214 -4.77 -4.82 -1.04
C GLN A 214 -3.64 -5.81 -1.34
N ALA A 215 -2.65 -5.37 -2.11
CA ALA A 215 -1.49 -6.18 -2.44
C ALA A 215 -0.55 -6.28 -1.22
N ALA A 216 -0.71 -7.32 -0.40
CA ALA A 216 0.05 -7.48 0.85
C ALA A 216 0.62 -8.89 1.06
N ASP A 217 0.46 -9.81 0.09
CA ASP A 217 0.99 -11.16 0.15
C ASP A 217 1.45 -11.66 -1.23
N ARG A 218 2.66 -12.23 -1.31
CA ARG A 218 3.24 -12.77 -2.54
C ARG A 218 2.46 -13.97 -3.08
N ALA A 219 1.73 -14.69 -2.22
CA ALA A 219 0.85 -15.79 -2.64
C ALA A 219 -0.20 -15.32 -3.67
N MET A 220 -0.62 -14.05 -3.61
CA MET A 220 -1.59 -13.50 -4.56
C MET A 220 -1.05 -13.47 -6.00
N PHE A 221 0.24 -13.18 -6.17
CA PHE A 221 0.92 -13.17 -7.46
C PHE A 221 1.22 -14.60 -7.92
N ARG A 222 1.73 -15.44 -6.99
CA ARG A 222 2.01 -16.86 -7.25
C ARG A 222 0.78 -17.65 -7.67
N HIS A 223 -0.41 -17.28 -7.19
CA HIS A 223 -1.67 -17.92 -7.58
C HIS A 223 -1.92 -17.89 -9.08
N VAL A 224 -1.42 -16.85 -9.76
CA VAL A 224 -1.46 -16.72 -11.22
C VAL A 224 -0.08 -16.92 -11.85
N SER A 225 0.78 -17.71 -11.20
CA SER A 225 2.13 -18.07 -11.66
C SER A 225 3.08 -16.89 -11.90
N ALA A 226 2.83 -15.73 -11.30
CA ALA A 226 3.79 -14.63 -11.26
C ALA A 226 4.62 -14.75 -9.97
N GLU A 227 5.92 -15.08 -10.08
CA GLU A 227 6.82 -15.05 -8.92
C GLU A 227 7.36 -13.62 -8.73
N PRO A 228 7.05 -12.93 -7.62
CA PRO A 228 7.48 -11.55 -7.43
C PRO A 228 8.99 -11.33 -7.48
N ALA A 229 9.79 -12.34 -7.12
CA ALA A 229 11.25 -12.25 -7.14
C ALA A 229 11.86 -12.22 -8.56
N ASP A 230 11.10 -12.56 -9.60
CA ASP A 230 11.57 -12.57 -10.99
C ASP A 230 11.47 -11.19 -11.67
N TYR A 231 10.94 -10.19 -10.96
CA TYR A 231 10.69 -8.85 -11.48
C TYR A 231 11.64 -7.81 -10.87
N GLU A 232 12.16 -6.92 -11.72
CA GLU A 232 12.95 -5.75 -11.31
C GLU A 232 12.04 -4.61 -10.82
N VAL A 233 10.78 -4.57 -11.25
CA VAL A 233 9.81 -3.58 -10.79
C VAL A 233 8.52 -4.24 -10.35
N LEU A 234 8.09 -3.95 -9.13
CA LEU A 234 6.80 -4.38 -8.59
C LEU A 234 5.96 -3.14 -8.28
N VAL A 235 4.78 -3.03 -8.90
CA VAL A 235 3.79 -2.03 -8.51
C VAL A 235 2.75 -2.69 -7.60
N LEU A 236 2.65 -2.21 -6.37
CA LEU A 236 1.78 -2.78 -5.35
C LEU A 236 0.69 -1.77 -4.96
N LYS A 237 -0.57 -2.15 -5.14
CA LYS A 237 -1.77 -1.42 -4.69
C LYS A 237 -1.92 -1.53 -3.17
N SER A 238 -1.04 -0.84 -2.45
CA SER A 238 -0.79 -1.03 -1.02
C SER A 238 0.02 0.14 -0.48
N THR A 239 -0.07 0.39 0.83
CA THR A 239 0.66 1.49 1.49
C THR A 239 1.77 0.99 2.40
N VAL A 240 1.45 0.14 3.38
CA VAL A 240 2.41 -0.33 4.41
C VAL A 240 2.52 -1.86 4.45
N HIS A 241 1.39 -2.56 4.47
CA HIS A 241 1.31 -3.99 4.79
C HIS A 241 2.14 -4.90 3.88
N PHE A 242 2.35 -4.51 2.61
CA PHE A 242 3.21 -5.27 1.70
C PHE A 242 4.63 -5.47 2.22
N ARG A 243 5.14 -4.54 3.05
CA ARG A 243 6.52 -4.60 3.56
C ARG A 243 6.79 -5.89 4.33
N ALA A 244 5.76 -6.47 4.97
CA ALA A 244 5.90 -7.70 5.73
C ALA A 244 6.39 -8.89 4.88
N ASP A 245 6.05 -8.93 3.59
CA ASP A 245 6.34 -10.09 2.73
C ASP A 245 7.17 -9.73 1.49
N PHE A 246 7.12 -8.48 1.03
CA PHE A 246 7.82 -8.02 -0.18
C PHE A 246 9.10 -7.22 0.12
N ALA A 247 9.28 -6.62 1.30
CA ALA A 247 10.40 -5.70 1.53
C ALA A 247 11.77 -6.37 1.36
N SER A 248 11.89 -7.67 1.66
CA SER A 248 13.15 -8.41 1.48
C SER A 248 13.55 -8.62 0.02
N LEU A 249 12.64 -8.36 -0.94
CA LEU A 249 12.94 -8.43 -2.36
C LEU A 249 13.54 -7.13 -2.89
N ALA A 250 13.24 -6.00 -2.24
CA ALA A 250 13.46 -4.68 -2.81
C ALA A 250 14.78 -4.06 -2.33
N ASP A 251 15.52 -3.49 -3.28
CA ASP A 251 16.65 -2.61 -2.99
C ASP A 251 16.21 -1.17 -2.74
N ASP A 252 14.99 -0.81 -3.16
CA ASP A 252 14.38 0.51 -2.99
C ASP A 252 12.84 0.39 -2.95
N ILE A 253 12.20 1.14 -2.07
CA ILE A 253 10.74 1.19 -1.92
C ILE A 253 10.31 2.64 -2.04
N ARG A 254 9.51 2.93 -3.06
CA ARG A 254 9.05 4.29 -3.37
C ARG A 254 7.55 4.38 -3.13
N MET A 255 7.15 5.27 -2.23
CA MET A 255 5.75 5.65 -2.06
C MET A 255 5.38 6.60 -3.20
N VAL A 256 4.46 6.19 -4.08
CA VAL A 256 4.14 6.96 -5.29
C VAL A 256 2.80 7.65 -5.16
N GLU A 257 2.79 8.96 -5.38
CA GLU A 257 1.60 9.76 -5.57
C GLU A 257 1.09 9.61 -7.00
N ALA A 258 0.17 8.67 -7.17
CA ALA A 258 -0.68 8.54 -8.35
C ALA A 258 -2.13 8.81 -7.95
N PRO A 259 -3.02 9.29 -8.85
CA PRO A 259 -4.43 9.53 -8.51
C PRO A 259 -5.11 8.36 -7.82
N GLY A 260 -5.86 8.65 -6.75
CA GLY A 260 -6.56 7.65 -5.95
C GLY A 260 -7.30 8.29 -4.78
N VAL A 261 -8.20 7.55 -4.14
CA VAL A 261 -9.05 8.07 -3.04
C VAL A 261 -8.43 7.92 -1.65
N ASN A 262 -7.37 7.13 -1.50
CA ASN A 262 -6.60 6.99 -0.27
C ASN A 262 -5.50 8.08 -0.21
N THR A 263 -5.91 9.34 -0.14
CA THR A 263 -5.02 10.50 -0.32
C THR A 263 -3.78 10.44 0.57
N ALA A 264 -2.61 10.55 -0.05
CA ALA A 264 -1.32 10.49 0.62
C ALA A 264 -0.97 11.85 1.22
N ASP A 265 -0.96 12.90 0.40
CA ASP A 265 -0.74 14.27 0.86
C ASP A 265 -1.99 14.80 1.59
N LEU A 266 -1.90 14.87 2.91
CA LEU A 266 -3.00 15.30 3.75
C LEU A 266 -3.35 16.79 3.55
N HIS A 267 -2.45 17.60 2.98
CA HIS A 267 -2.74 18.99 2.63
C HIS A 267 -3.75 19.11 1.49
N ALA A 268 -3.93 18.05 0.69
CA ALA A 268 -4.95 17.99 -0.35
C ALA A 268 -6.36 17.70 0.19
N LEU A 269 -6.50 17.38 1.48
CA LEU A 269 -7.78 17.06 2.10
C LEU A 269 -8.43 18.30 2.74
N HIS A 270 -9.76 18.37 2.61
CA HIS A 270 -10.57 19.43 3.22
C HIS A 270 -11.27 18.92 4.48
N TYR A 271 -10.54 18.93 5.60
CA TYR A 271 -11.08 18.56 6.90
C TYR A 271 -12.10 19.58 7.42
N ARG A 272 -13.21 19.11 7.99
CA ARG A 272 -14.29 19.95 8.54
C ARG A 272 -14.55 19.73 10.03
N HIS A 273 -14.18 18.55 10.54
CA HIS A 273 -14.59 18.11 11.88
C HIS A 273 -13.42 17.91 12.84
N LEU A 274 -12.18 18.23 12.45
CA LEU A 274 -11.02 18.13 13.32
C LEU A 274 -11.18 19.02 14.57
N ARG A 275 -10.66 18.54 15.70
CA ARG A 275 -10.56 19.35 16.91
C ARG A 275 -9.70 20.61 16.67
N PRO A 276 -9.98 21.73 17.36
CA PRO A 276 -9.15 22.94 17.26
C PRO A 276 -7.67 22.67 17.60
N GLY A 277 -6.76 23.25 16.83
CA GLY A 277 -5.31 23.15 17.06
C GLY A 277 -4.64 21.90 16.48
N VAL A 278 -5.33 21.07 15.71
CA VAL A 278 -4.68 20.02 14.91
C VAL A 278 -3.91 20.66 13.76
N GLU A 279 -2.64 20.30 13.64
CA GLU A 279 -1.79 20.68 12.52
C GLU A 279 -1.63 19.50 11.56
N ILE A 280 -1.74 19.79 10.26
CA ILE A 280 -1.44 18.83 9.20
C ILE A 280 0.07 18.88 8.94
N LEU A 281 0.67 17.69 8.92
CA LEU A 281 2.07 17.43 8.63
C LEU A 281 2.22 16.78 7.25
#